data_AF-A0A925KGX9-F1
#
_entry.id   AF-A0A925KGX9-F1
#
_cell.length_a   1.000
_cell.length_b   1.000
_cell.length_c   1.000
_cell.angle_alpha   90.00
_cell.angle_beta   90.00
_cell.angle_gamma   90.00
#
_symmetry.space_group_name_H-M   'P 1'
#
loop_
_entity.id
_entity.type
_entity.pdbx_description
1 polymer ?
#
loop_
_entity_poly.entity_id
_entity_poly.type
_entity_poly.pdbx_seq_one_letter_code
_entity_poly.pdbx_strand_id
1 'polypeptide(L)'
;FETFGEFDWHSSYQRMREADARELMEKEPLIAREADYPNGLLLVRSGFARVSRRYNHGERTESYLGKGQVFGLHEIVSGWRGRTHVPLRHSLRALGYVDLLFIPTAVIEQHVLPALTPDQLAAFSLPDTPAAKVGVEADELLEFMVAQRFINGRATMLIDLDRCTRCDDCVRACAATHDNNPRFIRHGPEAGGVMVASACMHCVDPVCMIGCPTGAIFRENIEGLVGIDADTCIGCSICANSCPYGTIQMVALHDEQGLPVVTEETGAPIRRATKCDLCIDQPGGPACVNACPHDALVRADMRAGEKLTDWLQR
;
A
#
# COMPACT_ATOMS: atom_id res chain seq x y z
N PHE A 1 -3.99 5.18 -23.02
CA PHE A 1 -3.55 5.31 -21.63
C PHE A 1 -4.14 6.58 -21.08
N GLU A 2 -4.60 6.53 -19.85
CA GLU A 2 -5.21 7.66 -19.15
C GLU A 2 -4.59 7.77 -17.76
N THR A 3 -4.28 8.99 -17.33
CA THR A 3 -3.61 9.25 -16.07
C THR A 3 -4.48 10.17 -15.23
N PHE A 4 -4.63 9.84 -13.95
CA PHE A 4 -5.47 10.57 -13.00
C PHE A 4 -4.67 10.92 -11.73
N GLY A 5 -4.97 12.10 -11.19
CA GLY A 5 -4.36 12.63 -9.97
C GLY A 5 -2.92 13.13 -10.15
N GLU A 6 -2.25 13.37 -9.02
CA GLU A 6 -0.94 14.03 -8.96
C GLU A 6 0.21 13.02 -8.85
N PHE A 7 1.28 13.21 -9.64
CA PHE A 7 2.47 12.35 -9.58
C PHE A 7 3.19 12.44 -8.23
N ASP A 8 3.23 13.63 -7.63
CA ASP A 8 3.80 13.91 -6.31
C ASP A 8 2.81 13.65 -5.16
N TRP A 9 1.90 12.69 -5.33
CA TRP A 9 0.85 12.36 -4.37
C TRP A 9 1.32 12.19 -2.92
N HIS A 10 2.57 11.77 -2.69
CA HIS A 10 3.15 11.63 -1.35
C HIS A 10 3.18 12.97 -0.60
N SER A 11 3.47 14.06 -1.30
CA SER A 11 3.52 15.41 -0.75
C SER A 11 2.11 15.93 -0.43
N SER A 12 1.13 15.71 -1.32
CA SER A 12 -0.25 16.08 -1.04
C SER A 12 -0.86 15.22 0.07
N TYR A 13 -0.55 13.92 0.11
CA TYR A 13 -0.94 13.02 1.21
C TYR A 13 -0.36 13.47 2.55
N GLN A 14 0.93 13.78 2.64
CA GLN A 14 1.54 14.26 3.89
C GLN A 14 0.85 15.52 4.43
N ARG A 15 0.43 16.44 3.56
CA ARG A 15 -0.33 17.65 3.95
C ARG A 15 -1.76 17.36 4.43
N MET A 16 -2.33 16.23 4.03
CA MET A 16 -3.73 15.87 4.29
C MET A 16 -3.87 14.66 5.23
N ARG A 17 -2.77 14.19 5.84
CA ARG A 17 -2.77 12.95 6.64
C ARG A 17 -3.72 12.99 7.84
N GLU A 18 -4.00 14.19 8.34
CA GLU A 18 -4.91 14.44 9.47
C GLU A 18 -6.35 14.77 9.03
N ALA A 19 -6.60 14.86 7.72
CA ALA A 19 -7.94 15.08 7.18
C ALA A 19 -8.81 13.84 7.39
N ASP A 20 -10.12 14.05 7.52
CA ASP A 20 -11.06 12.95 7.64
C ASP A 20 -11.18 12.16 6.31
N ALA A 21 -11.59 10.89 6.39
CA ALA A 21 -11.66 10.00 5.24
C ALA A 21 -12.59 10.52 4.13
N ARG A 22 -13.64 11.28 4.49
CA ARG A 22 -14.60 11.84 3.54
C ARG A 22 -13.99 13.02 2.79
N GLU A 23 -13.31 13.94 3.49
CA GLU A 23 -12.59 15.06 2.89
C GLU A 23 -11.50 14.55 1.91
N LEU A 24 -10.78 13.49 2.30
CA LEU A 24 -9.83 12.82 1.43
C LEU A 24 -10.50 12.30 0.16
N MET A 25 -11.63 11.60 0.30
CA MET A 25 -12.37 11.04 -0.83
C MET A 25 -12.96 12.10 -1.77
N GLU A 26 -13.40 13.25 -1.26
CA GLU A 26 -13.88 14.37 -2.08
C GLU A 26 -12.76 14.95 -2.98
N LYS A 27 -11.50 14.85 -2.55
CA LYS A 27 -10.32 15.27 -3.32
C LYS A 27 -9.80 14.19 -4.27
N GLU A 28 -10.31 12.95 -4.21
CA GLU A 28 -9.92 11.87 -5.10
C GLU A 28 -10.60 12.03 -6.48
N PRO A 29 -9.83 12.17 -7.57
CA PRO A 29 -10.37 12.29 -8.91
C PRO A 29 -11.25 11.09 -9.27
N LEU A 30 -12.49 11.36 -9.71
CA LEU A 30 -13.40 10.33 -10.18
C LEU A 30 -12.95 9.83 -11.57
N ILE A 31 -12.70 8.53 -11.68
CA ILE A 31 -12.33 7.86 -12.94
C ILE A 31 -13.60 7.34 -13.64
N ALA A 32 -14.46 6.65 -12.88
CA ALA A 32 -15.72 6.08 -13.37
C ALA A 32 -16.78 6.18 -12.27
N ARG A 33 -18.04 6.38 -12.65
CA ARG A 33 -19.15 6.54 -11.71
C ARG A 33 -20.06 5.31 -11.70
N GLU A 34 -20.54 4.95 -10.52
CA GLU A 34 -21.64 4.01 -10.36
C GLU A 34 -22.84 4.45 -11.23
N ALA A 35 -23.52 3.47 -11.81
CA ALA A 35 -24.65 3.59 -12.73
C ALA A 35 -24.32 4.08 -14.15
N ASP A 36 -23.09 4.53 -14.44
CA ASP A 36 -22.69 4.88 -15.79
C ASP A 36 -22.58 3.64 -16.70
N TYR A 37 -22.65 3.86 -18.00
CA TYR A 37 -22.41 2.83 -19.02
C TYR A 37 -20.93 2.42 -19.00
N PRO A 38 -20.58 1.11 -18.93
CA PRO A 38 -19.19 0.67 -19.02
C PRO A 38 -18.71 0.82 -20.47
N ASN A 39 -18.13 1.97 -20.78
CA ASN A 39 -17.64 2.33 -22.11
C ASN A 39 -16.27 1.69 -22.44
N GLY A 40 -15.60 1.12 -21.44
CA GLY A 40 -14.41 0.31 -21.63
C GLY A 40 -13.99 -0.44 -20.37
N LEU A 41 -13.09 -1.39 -20.57
CA LEU A 41 -12.34 -2.06 -19.53
C LEU A 41 -11.20 -1.15 -19.07
N LEU A 42 -11.11 -0.90 -17.77
CA LEU A 42 -10.00 -0.15 -17.17
C LEU A 42 -9.04 -1.13 -16.52
N LEU A 43 -7.78 -1.16 -16.96
CA LEU A 43 -6.70 -1.94 -16.33
C LEU A 43 -5.74 -1.00 -15.61
N VAL A 44 -5.51 -1.21 -14.32
CA VAL A 44 -4.55 -0.43 -13.54
C VAL A 44 -3.12 -0.84 -13.91
N ARG A 45 -2.36 0.06 -14.53
CA ARG A 45 -0.94 -0.15 -14.87
C ARG A 45 -0.01 0.21 -13.72
N SER A 46 -0.33 1.29 -13.00
CA SER A 46 0.42 1.80 -11.85
C SER A 46 -0.50 2.56 -10.90
N GLY A 47 -0.16 2.60 -9.61
CA GLY A 47 -0.94 3.31 -8.61
C GLY A 47 -2.10 2.48 -8.06
N PHE A 48 -2.98 3.16 -7.32
CA PHE A 48 -4.10 2.55 -6.62
C PHE A 48 -5.38 3.34 -6.86
N ALA A 49 -6.50 2.63 -7.02
CA ALA A 49 -7.81 3.24 -7.16
C ALA A 49 -8.77 2.69 -6.11
N ARG A 50 -9.59 3.56 -5.49
CA ARG A 50 -10.66 3.17 -4.57
C ARG A 50 -11.86 2.70 -5.37
N VAL A 51 -12.44 1.59 -4.96
CA VAL A 51 -13.74 1.12 -5.43
C VAL A 51 -14.76 1.46 -4.34
N SER A 52 -15.69 2.34 -4.66
CA SER A 52 -16.71 2.80 -3.72
C SER A 52 -18.12 2.60 -4.28
N ARG A 53 -19.09 2.57 -3.38
CA ARG A 53 -20.51 2.53 -3.73
C ARG A 53 -21.28 3.58 -2.95
N ARG A 54 -22.32 4.16 -3.55
CA ARG A 54 -23.22 5.06 -2.85
C ARG A 54 -24.08 4.30 -1.84
N TYR A 55 -24.06 4.77 -0.59
CA TYR A 55 -24.96 4.34 0.46
C TYR A 55 -25.62 5.56 1.10
N ASN A 56 -26.95 5.66 0.96
CA ASN A 56 -27.73 6.82 1.40
C ASN A 56 -27.17 8.14 0.84
N HIS A 57 -26.63 9.01 1.71
CA HIS A 57 -26.06 10.31 1.36
C HIS A 57 -24.52 10.30 1.32
N GLY A 58 -23.88 9.14 1.47
CA GLY A 58 -22.42 8.99 1.46
C GLY A 58 -21.96 7.98 0.40
N GLU A 59 -20.64 7.83 0.30
CA GLU A 59 -20.02 6.69 -0.37
C GLU A 59 -19.30 5.84 0.67
N ARG A 60 -19.27 4.53 0.43
CA ARG A 60 -18.57 3.55 1.24
C ARG A 60 -17.52 2.86 0.38
N THR A 61 -16.31 2.69 0.91
CA THR A 61 -15.29 1.88 0.25
C THR A 61 -15.66 0.41 0.34
N GLU A 62 -15.72 -0.26 -0.80
CA GLU A 62 -16.00 -1.70 -0.91
C GLU A 62 -14.70 -2.49 -1.16
N SER A 63 -13.76 -1.89 -1.89
CA SER A 63 -12.43 -2.45 -2.15
C SER A 63 -11.50 -1.40 -2.74
N TYR A 64 -10.33 -1.82 -3.21
CA TYR A 64 -9.41 -1.01 -3.99
C TYR A 64 -8.75 -1.87 -5.07
N LEU A 65 -8.25 -1.22 -6.12
CA LEU A 65 -7.52 -1.83 -7.21
C LEU A 65 -6.09 -1.29 -7.23
N GLY A 66 -5.13 -2.19 -7.33
CA GLY A 66 -3.74 -1.89 -7.64
C GLY A 66 -3.34 -2.44 -9.01
N LYS A 67 -2.04 -2.35 -9.30
CA LYS A 67 -1.44 -2.82 -10.54
C LYS A 67 -1.89 -4.23 -10.95
N GLY A 68 -2.31 -4.36 -12.21
CA GLY A 68 -2.76 -5.61 -12.83
C GLY A 68 -4.24 -5.92 -12.64
N GLN A 69 -4.94 -5.20 -11.76
CA GLN A 69 -6.37 -5.39 -11.53
C GLN A 69 -7.20 -4.56 -12.50
N VAL A 70 -8.42 -5.03 -12.78
CA VAL A 70 -9.32 -4.44 -13.77
C VAL A 70 -10.64 -3.96 -13.16
N PHE A 71 -11.28 -3.01 -13.82
CA PHE A 71 -12.59 -2.46 -13.47
C PHE A 71 -13.52 -2.45 -14.67
N GLY A 72 -14.81 -2.76 -14.44
CA GLY A 72 -15.86 -2.79 -15.46
C GLY A 72 -15.96 -4.08 -16.27
N LEU A 73 -15.01 -5.03 -16.13
CA LEU A 73 -15.03 -6.29 -16.87
C LEU A 73 -16.31 -7.10 -16.59
N HIS A 74 -16.72 -7.14 -15.32
CA HIS A 74 -17.84 -7.96 -14.90
C HIS A 74 -19.16 -7.50 -15.54
N GLU A 75 -19.39 -6.19 -15.58
CA GLU A 75 -20.54 -5.59 -16.23
C GLU A 75 -20.52 -5.81 -17.75
N ILE A 76 -19.36 -5.64 -18.39
CA ILE A 76 -19.20 -5.87 -19.85
C ILE A 76 -19.52 -7.33 -20.19
N VAL A 77 -18.93 -8.30 -19.48
CA VAL A 77 -19.15 -9.73 -19.71
C VAL A 77 -20.63 -10.09 -19.48
N SER A 78 -21.21 -9.59 -18.39
CA SER A 78 -22.63 -9.88 -18.05
C SER A 78 -23.58 -9.30 -19.09
N GLY A 79 -23.33 -8.07 -19.56
CA GLY A 79 -24.13 -7.44 -20.60
C GLY A 79 -24.02 -8.14 -21.95
N TRP A 80 -22.82 -8.55 -22.34
CA TRP A 80 -22.58 -9.30 -23.57
C TRP A 80 -23.29 -10.67 -23.57
N ARG A 81 -23.23 -11.43 -22.46
CA ARG A 81 -23.93 -12.71 -22.33
C ARG A 81 -25.44 -12.55 -22.30
N GLY A 82 -25.94 -11.59 -21.53
CA GLY A 82 -27.36 -11.33 -21.35
C GLY A 82 -28.01 -10.57 -22.51
N ARG A 83 -27.22 -10.10 -23.48
CA ARG A 83 -27.66 -9.18 -24.55
C ARG A 83 -28.42 -7.96 -24.00
N THR A 84 -27.95 -7.44 -22.88
CA THR A 84 -28.57 -6.32 -22.17
C THR A 84 -27.48 -5.36 -21.70
N HIS A 85 -27.86 -4.12 -21.45
CA HIS A 85 -26.93 -3.18 -20.83
C HIS A 85 -26.89 -3.40 -19.32
N VAL A 86 -25.68 -3.59 -18.78
CA VAL A 86 -25.44 -3.66 -17.34
C VAL A 86 -24.61 -2.44 -16.95
N PRO A 87 -25.17 -1.48 -16.19
CA PRO A 87 -24.42 -0.32 -15.74
C PRO A 87 -23.39 -0.70 -14.67
N LEU A 88 -22.36 0.14 -14.50
CA LEU A 88 -21.34 -0.02 -13.47
C LEU A 88 -21.97 -0.12 -12.08
N ARG A 89 -21.62 -1.17 -11.32
CA ARG A 89 -22.12 -1.36 -9.94
C ARG A 89 -21.42 -0.49 -8.89
N HIS A 90 -20.26 0.04 -9.24
CA HIS A 90 -19.39 0.79 -8.33
C HIS A 90 -18.83 2.04 -9.02
N SER A 91 -18.31 2.95 -8.22
CA SER A 91 -17.46 4.05 -8.68
C SER A 91 -15.99 3.69 -8.51
N LEU A 92 -15.14 4.28 -9.35
CA LEU A 92 -13.68 4.15 -9.28
C LEU A 92 -13.06 5.53 -9.12
N ARG A 93 -12.19 5.70 -8.12
CA ARG A 93 -11.53 6.98 -7.81
C ARG A 93 -10.03 6.81 -7.69
N ALA A 94 -9.25 7.78 -8.16
CA ALA A 94 -7.80 7.74 -8.11
C ALA A 94 -7.26 8.05 -6.70
N LEU A 95 -6.39 7.19 -6.16
CA LEU A 95 -5.75 7.38 -4.87
C LEU A 95 -4.34 7.96 -5.05
N GLY A 96 -4.28 9.27 -5.26
CA GLY A 96 -3.05 9.94 -5.68
C GLY A 96 -2.83 9.74 -7.18
N TYR A 97 -1.67 9.24 -7.58
CA TYR A 97 -1.36 8.95 -8.98
C TYR A 97 -1.92 7.59 -9.41
N VAL A 98 -2.70 7.56 -10.49
CA VAL A 98 -3.16 6.32 -11.13
C VAL A 98 -2.96 6.40 -12.63
N ASP A 99 -2.38 5.35 -13.20
CA ASP A 99 -2.25 5.22 -14.64
C ASP A 99 -2.96 3.97 -15.15
N LEU A 100 -3.81 4.17 -16.15
CA LEU A 100 -4.77 3.19 -16.65
C LEU A 100 -4.56 2.90 -18.13
N LEU A 101 -4.75 1.64 -18.50
CA LEU A 101 -5.05 1.25 -19.87
C LEU A 101 -6.57 1.15 -20.03
N PHE A 102 -7.14 2.07 -20.81
CA PHE A 102 -8.53 2.03 -21.26
C PHE A 102 -8.62 1.17 -22.54
N ILE A 103 -9.49 0.14 -22.51
CA ILE A 103 -9.79 -0.68 -23.68
C ILE A 103 -11.29 -0.56 -23.96
N PRO A 104 -11.71 0.03 -25.11
CA PRO A 104 -13.12 0.24 -25.41
C PRO A 104 -13.94 -1.06 -25.36
N THR A 105 -15.18 -0.98 -24.88
CA THR A 105 -16.07 -2.14 -24.75
C THR A 105 -16.24 -2.88 -26.07
N ALA A 106 -16.41 -2.16 -27.18
CA ALA A 106 -16.52 -2.74 -28.52
C ALA A 106 -15.31 -3.61 -28.89
N VAL A 107 -14.09 -3.22 -28.48
CA VAL A 107 -12.86 -3.98 -28.74
C VAL A 107 -12.84 -5.26 -27.92
N ILE A 108 -13.23 -5.20 -26.64
CA ILE A 108 -13.33 -6.37 -25.77
C ILE A 108 -14.36 -7.36 -26.31
N GLU A 109 -15.56 -6.89 -26.66
CA GLU A 109 -16.65 -7.71 -27.20
C GLU A 109 -16.30 -8.36 -28.54
N GLN A 110 -15.56 -7.67 -29.40
CA GLN A 110 -15.19 -8.17 -30.71
C GLN A 110 -14.01 -9.15 -30.67
N HIS A 111 -13.02 -8.90 -29.82
CA HIS A 111 -11.73 -9.58 -29.89
C HIS A 111 -11.36 -10.44 -28.69
N VAL A 112 -11.92 -10.16 -27.51
CA VAL A 112 -11.55 -10.88 -26.26
C VAL A 112 -12.64 -11.87 -25.87
N LEU A 113 -13.88 -11.42 -25.71
CA LEU A 113 -14.97 -12.26 -25.21
C LEU A 113 -15.26 -13.50 -26.08
N PRO A 114 -15.20 -13.44 -27.43
CA PRO A 114 -15.44 -14.61 -28.26
C PRO A 114 -14.35 -15.70 -28.13
N ALA A 115 -13.16 -15.34 -27.63
CA ALA A 115 -12.05 -16.28 -27.44
C ALA A 115 -12.10 -16.99 -26.07
N LEU A 116 -12.95 -16.54 -25.14
CA LEU A 116 -13.08 -17.12 -23.82
C LEU A 116 -14.02 -18.33 -23.81
N THR A 117 -13.71 -19.33 -23.00
CA THR A 117 -14.60 -20.47 -22.79
C THR A 117 -15.84 -20.06 -21.99
N PRO A 118 -16.95 -20.83 -22.04
CA PRO A 118 -18.14 -20.57 -21.24
C PRO A 118 -17.87 -20.46 -19.73
N ASP A 119 -16.92 -21.26 -19.23
CA ASP A 119 -16.50 -21.28 -17.82
C ASP A 119 -15.69 -20.02 -17.47
N GLN A 120 -14.76 -19.60 -18.35
CA GLN A 120 -14.03 -18.34 -18.17
C GLN A 120 -14.98 -17.15 -18.16
N LEU A 121 -15.93 -17.11 -19.09
CA LEU A 121 -16.97 -16.09 -19.11
C LEU A 121 -17.83 -16.12 -17.83
N ALA A 122 -18.05 -17.30 -17.24
CA ALA A 122 -18.87 -17.44 -16.04
C ALA A 122 -18.13 -16.90 -14.81
N ALA A 123 -16.83 -17.16 -14.73
CA ALA A 123 -15.96 -16.61 -13.68
C ALA A 123 -15.93 -15.07 -13.68
N PHE A 124 -16.10 -14.44 -14.84
CA PHE A 124 -16.16 -12.98 -14.96
C PHE A 124 -17.59 -12.43 -14.96
N SER A 125 -18.64 -13.25 -14.92
CA SER A 125 -20.00 -12.73 -14.85
C SER A 125 -20.31 -12.25 -13.42
N LEU A 126 -21.14 -11.23 -13.28
CA LEU A 126 -21.61 -10.81 -11.96
C LEU A 126 -22.44 -11.95 -11.34
N PRO A 127 -22.24 -12.28 -10.04
CA PRO A 127 -23.14 -13.19 -9.35
C PRO A 127 -24.55 -12.60 -9.25
N ASP A 128 -25.57 -13.46 -9.38
CA ASP A 128 -26.99 -13.11 -9.25
C ASP A 128 -27.33 -12.62 -7.82
N THR A 129 -26.57 -13.06 -6.83
CA THR A 129 -26.68 -12.63 -5.43
C THR A 129 -25.81 -11.40 -5.15
N PRO A 130 -26.32 -10.40 -4.40
CA PRO A 130 -25.49 -9.32 -3.86
C PRO A 130 -24.30 -9.89 -3.08
N ALA A 131 -23.14 -9.25 -3.16
CA ALA A 131 -21.99 -9.59 -2.33
C ALA A 131 -22.43 -9.64 -0.85
N ALA A 132 -21.99 -10.67 -0.14
CA ALA A 132 -22.27 -10.80 1.29
C ALA A 132 -21.79 -9.53 2.00
N LYS A 133 -22.62 -8.99 2.91
CA LYS A 133 -22.23 -7.85 3.73
C LYS A 133 -21.02 -8.25 4.57
N VAL A 134 -19.87 -7.65 4.28
CA VAL A 134 -18.72 -7.67 5.18
C VAL A 134 -19.14 -6.94 6.47
N GLY A 135 -18.69 -7.44 7.63
CA GLY A 135 -19.07 -6.90 8.93
C GLY A 135 -18.60 -5.44 9.11
N VAL A 136 -19.33 -4.66 9.91
CA VAL A 136 -19.10 -3.22 10.11
C VAL A 136 -17.67 -2.88 10.56
N GLU A 137 -17.06 -3.71 11.41
CA GLU A 137 -15.68 -3.50 11.88
C GLU A 137 -14.64 -3.73 10.78
N ALA A 138 -14.87 -4.70 9.90
CA ALA A 138 -14.01 -4.94 8.75
C ALA A 138 -14.14 -3.83 7.70
N ASP A 139 -15.30 -3.18 7.61
CA ASP A 139 -15.50 -2.01 6.76
C ASP A 139 -14.73 -0.79 7.25
N GLU A 140 -14.73 -0.55 8.57
CA GLU A 140 -13.99 0.56 9.19
C GLU A 140 -12.48 0.38 9.03
N LEU A 141 -11.98 -0.84 9.24
CA LEU A 141 -10.57 -1.16 9.02
C LEU A 141 -10.17 -1.00 7.56
N LEU A 142 -11.00 -1.43 6.60
CA LEU A 142 -10.73 -1.25 5.18
C LEU A 142 -10.70 0.23 4.79
N GLU A 143 -11.70 0.99 5.22
CA GLU A 143 -11.77 2.44 4.99
C GLU A 143 -10.52 3.13 5.55
N PHE A 144 -10.11 2.78 6.76
CA PHE A 144 -8.89 3.27 7.39
C PHE A 144 -7.64 2.95 6.56
N MET A 145 -7.46 1.69 6.13
CA MET A 145 -6.29 1.27 5.35
C MET A 145 -6.21 1.97 3.99
N VAL A 146 -7.35 2.20 3.35
CA VAL A 146 -7.44 2.90 2.06
C VAL A 146 -7.19 4.40 2.24
N ALA A 147 -7.82 5.03 3.24
CA ALA A 147 -7.66 6.45 3.53
C ALA A 147 -6.21 6.80 3.89
N GLN A 148 -5.56 5.97 4.70
CA GLN A 148 -4.15 6.14 5.10
C GLN A 148 -3.14 5.59 4.08
N ARG A 149 -3.61 5.13 2.91
CA ARG A 149 -2.80 4.58 1.82
C ARG A 149 -1.92 3.39 2.19
N PHE A 150 -2.21 2.73 3.31
CA PHE A 150 -1.49 1.53 3.76
C PHE A 150 -1.65 0.35 2.80
N ILE A 151 -2.67 0.36 1.95
CA ILE A 151 -2.84 -0.58 0.82
C ILE A 151 -1.63 -0.65 -0.13
N ASN A 152 -0.75 0.36 -0.13
CA ASN A 152 0.50 0.34 -0.89
C ASN A 152 1.59 -0.53 -0.24
N GLY A 153 1.45 -0.91 1.03
CA GLY A 153 2.45 -1.67 1.77
C GLY A 153 2.47 -3.17 1.42
N ARG A 154 3.67 -3.70 1.15
CA ARG A 154 3.90 -5.14 0.94
C ARG A 154 4.40 -5.86 2.19
N ALA A 155 4.84 -5.09 3.18
CA ALA A 155 5.29 -5.56 4.47
C ALA A 155 4.92 -4.52 5.53
N THR A 156 3.64 -4.17 5.61
CA THR A 156 3.13 -3.27 6.65
C THR A 156 3.27 -3.93 8.01
N MET A 157 3.79 -3.20 9.00
CA MET A 157 3.87 -3.70 10.37
C MET A 157 2.57 -3.43 11.09
N LEU A 158 1.84 -4.49 11.42
CA LEU A 158 0.62 -4.42 12.20
C LEU A 158 0.88 -4.94 13.61
N ILE A 159 0.28 -4.28 14.60
CA ILE A 159 0.34 -4.66 16.00
C ILE A 159 -1.08 -4.83 16.50
N ASP A 160 -1.39 -6.04 16.97
CA ASP A 160 -2.61 -6.38 17.67
C ASP A 160 -2.56 -5.77 19.08
N LEU A 161 -3.46 -4.81 19.35
CA LEU A 161 -3.48 -4.06 20.59
C LEU A 161 -4.09 -4.85 21.75
N ASP A 162 -4.91 -5.87 21.48
CA ASP A 162 -5.48 -6.75 22.50
C ASP A 162 -4.43 -7.72 23.05
N ARG A 163 -3.45 -8.09 22.22
CA ARG A 163 -2.30 -8.92 22.61
C ARG A 163 -1.08 -8.13 23.09
N CYS A 164 -0.89 -6.90 22.62
CA CYS A 164 0.33 -6.14 22.90
C CYS A 164 0.39 -5.59 24.33
N THR A 165 1.20 -6.21 25.18
CA THR A 165 1.46 -5.76 26.56
C THR A 165 2.44 -4.59 26.69
N ARG A 166 2.94 -4.07 25.55
CA ARG A 166 3.92 -2.98 25.51
C ARG A 166 5.26 -3.27 26.22
N CYS A 167 5.73 -4.53 26.23
CA CYS A 167 6.97 -4.96 26.91
C CYS A 167 8.30 -4.47 26.28
N ASP A 168 8.25 -3.89 25.07
CA ASP A 168 9.38 -3.40 24.26
C ASP A 168 10.39 -4.44 23.74
N ASP A 169 10.10 -5.74 23.87
CA ASP A 169 11.01 -6.79 23.37
C ASP A 169 11.20 -6.71 21.85
N CYS A 170 10.16 -6.36 21.10
CA CYS A 170 10.26 -6.14 19.65
C CYS A 170 11.21 -4.98 19.29
N VAL A 171 11.25 -3.91 20.12
CA VAL A 171 12.10 -2.74 19.90
C VAL A 171 13.55 -3.09 20.25
N ARG A 172 13.76 -3.74 21.41
CA ARG A 172 15.09 -4.20 21.86
C ARG A 172 15.71 -5.18 20.87
N ALA A 173 14.93 -6.13 20.37
CA ALA A 173 15.40 -7.09 19.38
C ALA A 173 15.84 -6.40 18.09
N CYS A 174 15.04 -5.46 17.58
CA CYS A 174 15.40 -4.70 16.38
C CYS A 174 16.68 -3.88 16.59
N ALA A 175 16.82 -3.20 17.73
CA ALA A 175 18.03 -2.45 18.06
C ALA A 175 19.26 -3.38 18.15
N ALA A 176 19.14 -4.52 18.83
CA ALA A 176 20.24 -5.49 18.97
C ALA A 176 20.68 -6.07 17.62
N THR A 177 19.77 -6.27 16.68
CA THR A 177 20.08 -6.73 15.31
C THR A 177 20.73 -5.66 14.44
N HIS A 178 20.62 -4.38 14.80
CA HIS A 178 21.03 -3.26 13.95
C HIS A 178 21.85 -2.24 14.74
N ASP A 179 22.92 -2.66 15.41
CA ASP A 179 23.91 -1.77 16.04
C ASP A 179 23.30 -0.72 16.99
N ASN A 180 22.34 -1.16 17.80
CA ASN A 180 21.56 -0.34 18.73
C ASN A 180 20.70 0.76 18.06
N ASN A 181 20.39 0.61 16.77
CA ASN A 181 19.54 1.49 15.98
C ASN A 181 18.22 0.79 15.62
N PRO A 182 17.17 0.89 16.45
CA PRO A 182 15.87 0.32 16.12
C PRO A 182 15.28 0.99 14.87
N ARG A 183 14.95 0.19 13.86
CA ARG A 183 14.54 0.66 12.52
C ARG A 183 13.02 0.81 12.34
N PHE A 184 12.28 0.86 13.46
CA PHE A 184 10.85 1.17 13.51
C PHE A 184 10.50 1.84 14.84
N ILE A 185 9.35 2.52 14.89
CA ILE A 185 8.78 3.10 16.10
C ILE A 185 7.47 2.38 16.39
N ARG A 186 7.29 1.89 17.63
CA ARG A 186 6.08 1.22 18.12
C ARG A 186 4.96 2.22 18.43
N HIS A 187 4.66 3.06 17.45
CA HIS A 187 3.61 4.07 17.46
C HIS A 187 3.11 4.27 16.04
N GLY A 188 1.82 4.54 15.89
CA GLY A 188 1.21 4.83 14.62
C GLY A 188 -0.31 4.93 14.75
N PRO A 189 -1.02 5.18 13.64
CA PRO A 189 -2.47 5.26 13.67
C PRO A 189 -3.10 3.89 13.96
N GLU A 190 -4.25 3.93 14.63
CA GLU A 190 -4.94 2.77 15.17
C GLU A 190 -6.38 2.72 14.63
N ALA A 191 -6.86 1.53 14.29
CA ALA A 191 -8.25 1.28 13.91
C ALA A 191 -8.60 -0.20 14.19
N GLY A 192 -9.80 -0.45 14.71
CA GLY A 192 -10.32 -1.82 14.92
C GLY A 192 -9.39 -2.71 15.75
N GLY A 193 -8.80 -2.19 16.84
CA GLY A 193 -7.89 -2.96 17.71
C GLY A 193 -6.49 -3.20 17.12
N VAL A 194 -6.16 -2.59 15.97
CA VAL A 194 -4.87 -2.76 15.29
C VAL A 194 -4.15 -1.43 15.17
N MET A 195 -2.86 -1.41 15.48
CA MET A 195 -1.95 -0.29 15.18
C MET A 195 -1.12 -0.59 13.95
N VAL A 196 -1.03 0.37 13.02
CA VAL A 196 -0.05 0.36 11.94
C VAL A 196 1.22 1.07 12.42
N ALA A 197 2.20 0.30 12.89
CA ALA A 197 3.42 0.88 13.44
C ALA A 197 4.26 1.60 12.38
N SER A 198 4.96 2.67 12.79
CA SER A 198 5.87 3.41 11.92
C SER A 198 7.12 2.58 11.60
N ALA A 199 6.99 1.76 10.56
CA ALA A 199 8.04 0.91 10.01
C ALA A 199 7.95 0.96 8.48
N CYS A 200 9.09 0.84 7.78
CA CYS A 200 9.08 0.78 6.32
C CYS A 200 8.16 -0.35 5.82
N MET A 201 7.25 -0.03 4.91
CA MET A 201 6.25 -0.97 4.37
C MET A 201 6.71 -1.69 3.11
N HIS A 202 7.91 -1.37 2.59
CA HIS A 202 8.41 -1.87 1.29
C HIS A 202 7.37 -1.71 0.17
N CYS A 203 6.83 -0.49 0.07
CA CYS A 203 5.67 -0.12 -0.76
C CYS A 203 5.74 -0.68 -2.17
N VAL A 204 4.61 -1.09 -2.76
CA VAL A 204 4.53 -1.55 -4.16
C VAL A 204 5.09 -0.50 -5.12
N ASP A 205 4.68 0.76 -4.93
CA ASP A 205 5.14 1.92 -5.68
C ASP A 205 5.96 2.85 -4.73
N PRO A 206 7.28 2.65 -4.60
CA PRO A 206 8.12 3.30 -3.61
C PRO A 206 8.60 4.66 -4.10
N VAL A 207 7.85 5.71 -3.75
CA VAL A 207 8.22 7.10 -4.08
C VAL A 207 9.60 7.50 -3.52
N CYS A 208 10.07 6.86 -2.45
CA CYS A 208 11.39 7.11 -1.88
C CYS A 208 12.55 6.68 -2.79
N MET A 209 12.32 5.82 -3.79
CA MET A 209 13.33 5.47 -4.81
C MET A 209 13.52 6.58 -5.84
N ILE A 210 12.51 7.44 -6.02
CA ILE A 210 12.54 8.49 -7.04
C ILE A 210 13.46 9.61 -6.55
N GLY A 211 14.43 9.98 -7.38
CA GLY A 211 15.32 11.12 -7.12
C GLY A 211 16.58 10.79 -6.32
N CYS A 212 16.87 9.51 -6.02
CA CYS A 212 18.17 9.15 -5.44
C CYS A 212 19.28 9.31 -6.51
N PRO A 213 20.25 10.24 -6.34
CA PRO A 213 21.23 10.53 -7.38
C PRO A 213 22.26 9.42 -7.57
N THR A 214 22.48 8.59 -6.55
CA THR A 214 23.47 7.50 -6.59
C THR A 214 22.84 6.12 -6.83
N GLY A 215 21.51 6.01 -6.84
CA GLY A 215 20.82 4.72 -6.89
C GLY A 215 20.91 3.89 -5.60
N ALA A 216 21.34 4.49 -4.48
CA ALA A 216 21.52 3.80 -3.20
C ALA A 216 20.25 3.17 -2.64
N ILE A 217 19.08 3.75 -2.93
CA ILE A 217 17.79 3.12 -2.62
C ILE A 217 17.26 2.43 -3.86
N PHE A 218 17.07 1.12 -3.77
CA PHE A 218 16.81 0.27 -4.94
C PHE A 218 15.76 -0.79 -4.64
N ARG A 219 15.34 -1.49 -5.70
CA ARG A 219 14.56 -2.71 -5.61
C ARG A 219 15.21 -3.75 -6.51
N GLU A 220 15.48 -4.94 -5.98
CA GLU A 220 16.18 -6.00 -6.69
C GLU A 220 15.44 -6.51 -7.94
N ASN A 221 14.11 -6.64 -7.86
CA ASN A 221 13.26 -7.05 -8.98
C ASN A 221 11.83 -6.49 -8.81
N ILE A 222 10.91 -6.73 -9.76
CA ILE A 222 9.56 -6.11 -9.70
C ILE A 222 8.78 -6.46 -8.43
N GLU A 223 9.02 -7.64 -7.86
CA GLU A 223 8.45 -8.15 -6.61
C GLU A 223 9.45 -8.09 -5.44
N GLY A 224 10.59 -7.45 -5.62
CA GLY A 224 11.66 -7.40 -4.64
C GLY A 224 11.34 -6.44 -3.49
N LEU A 225 12.14 -6.55 -2.43
CA LEU A 225 12.12 -5.62 -1.32
C LEU A 225 12.79 -4.31 -1.74
N VAL A 226 12.32 -3.20 -1.17
CA VAL A 226 13.03 -1.92 -1.27
C VAL A 226 14.21 -1.96 -0.29
N GLY A 227 15.44 -1.86 -0.79
CA GLY A 227 16.69 -1.86 -0.02
C GLY A 227 17.35 -0.48 -0.01
N ILE A 228 18.27 -0.26 0.95
CA ILE A 228 19.21 0.87 0.90
C ILE A 228 20.60 0.27 1.00
N ASP A 229 21.41 0.48 -0.03
CA ASP A 229 22.84 0.23 0.01
C ASP A 229 23.51 1.39 0.76
N ALA A 230 24.10 1.07 1.91
CA ALA A 230 24.74 2.05 2.75
C ALA A 230 25.99 2.64 2.08
N ASP A 231 26.71 1.86 1.27
CA ASP A 231 28.01 2.26 0.73
C ASP A 231 27.89 3.27 -0.41
N THR A 232 26.81 3.23 -1.17
CA THR A 232 26.47 4.22 -2.20
C THR A 232 25.62 5.38 -1.67
N CYS A 233 25.18 5.34 -0.40
CA CYS A 233 24.38 6.39 0.20
C CYS A 233 25.21 7.61 0.61
N ILE A 234 25.00 8.74 -0.08
CA ILE A 234 25.69 10.01 0.19
C ILE A 234 24.99 10.92 1.22
N GLY A 235 23.91 10.46 1.86
CA GLY A 235 23.26 11.23 2.91
C GLY A 235 22.38 12.41 2.47
N CYS A 236 22.04 12.54 1.19
CA CYS A 236 21.28 13.70 0.65
C CYS A 236 19.83 13.85 1.16
N SER A 237 19.31 12.90 1.93
CA SER A 237 17.98 12.92 2.58
C SER A 237 16.76 12.99 1.66
N ILE A 238 16.92 12.94 0.33
CA ILE A 238 15.80 12.95 -0.63
C ILE A 238 14.83 11.81 -0.35
N CYS A 239 15.33 10.58 -0.19
CA CYS A 239 14.48 9.41 0.10
C CYS A 239 13.70 9.55 1.41
N ALA A 240 14.31 10.16 2.44
CA ALA A 240 13.68 10.40 3.73
C ALA A 240 12.52 11.40 3.63
N ASN A 241 12.75 12.51 2.91
CA ASN A 241 11.73 13.53 2.68
C ASN A 241 10.58 13.00 1.80
N SER A 242 10.88 12.17 0.80
CA SER A 242 9.88 11.60 -0.10
C SER A 242 9.04 10.49 0.56
N CYS A 243 9.44 9.93 1.71
CA CYS A 243 8.69 8.85 2.34
C CYS A 243 7.36 9.37 2.93
N PRO A 244 6.19 8.94 2.41
CA PRO A 244 4.89 9.43 2.88
C PRO A 244 4.61 9.05 4.34
N TYR A 245 5.29 8.02 4.84
CA TYR A 245 5.11 7.48 6.19
C TYR A 245 6.20 7.95 7.17
N GLY A 246 7.22 8.68 6.71
CA GLY A 246 8.31 9.16 7.58
C GLY A 246 9.15 8.04 8.21
N THR A 247 9.24 6.87 7.58
CA THR A 247 9.87 5.67 8.17
C THR A 247 11.35 5.53 7.82
N ILE A 248 11.93 6.49 7.10
CA ILE A 248 13.35 6.51 6.74
C ILE A 248 14.02 7.56 7.62
N GLN A 249 15.05 7.15 8.35
CA GLN A 249 15.79 7.98 9.30
C GLN A 249 17.19 8.27 8.77
N MET A 250 17.73 9.45 9.10
CA MET A 250 19.11 9.81 8.77
C MET A 250 19.99 9.60 10.01
N VAL A 251 20.79 8.54 10.01
CA VAL A 251 21.63 8.15 11.15
C VAL A 251 23.09 8.46 10.88
N ALA A 252 23.82 8.84 11.92
CA ALA A 252 25.26 9.05 11.81
C ALA A 252 25.98 7.74 11.50
N LEU A 253 26.94 7.78 10.58
CA LEU A 253 27.88 6.69 10.36
C LEU A 253 28.85 6.66 11.53
N HIS A 254 29.13 5.47 12.06
CA HIS A 254 30.11 5.27 13.12
C HIS A 254 31.26 4.40 12.61
N ASP A 255 32.46 4.65 13.11
CA ASP A 255 33.64 3.80 12.88
C ASP A 255 33.62 2.53 13.77
N GLU A 256 34.65 1.70 13.67
CA GLU A 256 34.80 0.47 14.45
C GLU A 256 34.86 0.72 15.97
N GLN A 257 35.18 1.94 16.40
CA GLN A 257 35.23 2.36 17.79
C GLN A 257 33.90 2.96 18.27
N GLY A 258 32.90 3.04 17.39
CA GLY A 258 31.59 3.61 17.68
C GLY A 258 31.58 5.14 17.71
N LEU A 259 32.61 5.80 17.16
CA LEU A 259 32.68 7.26 17.05
C LEU A 259 32.05 7.73 15.73
N PRO A 260 31.30 8.85 15.72
CA PRO A 260 30.74 9.37 14.49
C PRO A 260 31.83 9.74 13.48
N VAL A 261 31.71 9.24 12.25
CA VAL A 261 32.56 9.66 11.14
C VAL A 261 32.12 11.07 10.74
N VAL A 262 33.07 12.01 10.65
CA VAL A 262 32.79 13.43 10.39
C VAL A 262 33.34 13.89 9.04
N THR A 263 32.73 14.92 8.45
CA THR A 263 33.26 15.57 7.24
C THR A 263 34.49 16.42 7.59
N GLU A 264 35.51 16.44 6.74
CA GLU A 264 36.70 17.27 6.94
C GLU A 264 36.40 18.78 6.95
N GLU A 265 35.47 19.24 6.12
CA GLU A 265 35.17 20.66 5.96
C GLU A 265 34.42 21.27 7.16
N THR A 266 33.42 20.56 7.70
CA THR A 266 32.52 21.10 8.73
C THR A 266 32.67 20.45 10.10
N GLY A 267 33.36 19.30 10.19
CA GLY A 267 33.37 18.46 11.39
C GLY A 267 32.02 17.85 11.75
N ALA A 268 30.98 17.98 10.90
CA ALA A 268 29.67 17.42 11.16
C ALA A 268 29.64 15.91 10.88
N PRO A 269 28.86 15.12 11.65
CA PRO A 269 28.69 13.69 11.38
C PRO A 269 28.12 13.42 9.99
N ILE A 270 28.77 12.53 9.26
CA ILE A 270 28.27 11.98 8.00
C ILE A 270 27.04 11.14 8.33
N ARG A 271 25.93 11.43 7.67
CA ARG A 271 24.67 10.71 7.87
C ARG A 271 24.32 9.84 6.68
N ARG A 272 23.79 8.65 6.93
CA ARG A 272 23.25 7.72 5.92
C ARG A 272 21.78 7.45 6.20
N ALA A 273 21.02 7.19 5.15
CA ALA A 273 19.62 6.81 5.28
C ALA A 273 19.52 5.37 5.80
N THR A 274 18.64 5.14 6.77
CA THR A 274 18.32 3.82 7.31
C THR A 274 16.81 3.65 7.42
N LYS A 275 16.35 2.41 7.34
CA LYS A 275 14.94 2.03 7.42
C LYS A 275 14.86 0.53 7.73
N CYS A 276 13.70 0.05 8.16
CA CYS A 276 13.46 -1.39 8.27
C CYS A 276 13.80 -2.08 6.93
N ASP A 277 14.60 -3.13 7.00
CA ASP A 277 15.11 -3.97 5.91
C ASP A 277 14.53 -5.39 6.00
N LEU A 278 13.50 -5.59 6.83
CA LEU A 278 12.91 -6.90 7.15
C LEU A 278 13.86 -7.90 7.80
N CYS A 279 15.02 -7.44 8.28
CA CYS A 279 16.10 -8.33 8.71
C CYS A 279 16.42 -9.37 7.63
N ILE A 280 16.50 -8.96 6.36
CA ILE A 280 16.70 -9.85 5.20
C ILE A 280 17.97 -10.72 5.34
N ASP A 281 18.98 -10.20 6.02
CA ASP A 281 20.25 -10.91 6.27
C ASP A 281 20.16 -11.89 7.45
N GLN A 282 19.03 -11.95 8.16
CA GLN A 282 18.80 -12.87 9.27
C GLN A 282 18.02 -14.11 8.79
N PRO A 283 18.53 -15.33 8.99
CA PRO A 283 17.83 -16.55 8.59
C PRO A 283 16.44 -16.72 9.21
N GLY A 284 16.21 -16.17 10.40
CA GLY A 284 14.92 -16.21 11.09
C GLY A 284 13.91 -15.15 10.62
N GLY A 285 14.29 -14.25 9.71
CA GLY A 285 13.46 -13.12 9.31
C GLY A 285 13.36 -12.00 10.37
N PRO A 286 12.27 -11.21 10.39
CA PRO A 286 12.18 -10.01 11.22
C PRO A 286 12.34 -10.28 12.72
N ALA A 287 13.45 -9.84 13.30
CA ALA A 287 13.76 -10.02 14.73
C ALA A 287 12.66 -9.44 15.64
N CYS A 288 12.06 -8.32 15.25
CA CYS A 288 10.98 -7.68 16.00
C CYS A 288 9.70 -8.51 16.09
N VAL A 289 9.36 -9.27 15.04
CA VAL A 289 8.20 -10.17 15.04
C VAL A 289 8.50 -11.38 15.92
N ASN A 290 9.65 -12.02 15.70
CA ASN A 290 10.05 -13.23 16.44
C ASN A 290 10.25 -12.99 17.93
N ALA A 291 10.64 -11.78 18.33
CA ALA A 291 10.86 -11.43 19.73
C ALA A 291 9.57 -11.14 20.50
N CYS A 292 8.41 -11.05 19.86
CA CYS A 292 7.17 -10.74 20.56
C CYS A 292 6.68 -11.96 21.36
N PRO A 293 6.68 -11.94 22.71
CA PRO A 293 6.26 -13.10 23.50
C PRO A 293 4.74 -13.33 23.47
N HIS A 294 3.98 -12.36 22.96
CA HIS A 294 2.51 -12.41 22.86
C HIS A 294 2.04 -12.64 21.43
N ASP A 295 2.96 -12.83 20.47
CA ASP A 295 2.63 -13.02 19.06
C ASP A 295 1.65 -11.90 18.61
N ALA A 296 1.99 -10.65 18.90
CA ALA A 296 1.14 -9.48 18.64
C ALA A 296 1.54 -8.72 17.36
N LEU A 297 2.68 -9.05 16.74
CA LEU A 297 3.24 -8.32 15.60
C LEU A 297 3.20 -9.17 14.33
N VAL A 298 2.89 -8.56 13.19
CA VAL A 298 3.00 -9.20 11.87
C VAL A 298 3.51 -8.23 10.82
N ARG A 299 4.16 -8.78 9.79
CA ARG A 299 4.51 -8.07 8.55
C ARG A 299 3.58 -8.57 7.44
N ALA A 300 2.61 -7.75 7.05
CA ALA A 300 1.56 -8.14 6.11
C ALA A 300 1.75 -7.49 4.72
N ASP A 301 1.50 -8.26 3.66
CA ASP A 301 1.27 -7.70 2.32
C ASP A 301 -0.20 -7.29 2.23
N MET A 302 -0.46 -5.99 2.15
CA MET A 302 -1.82 -5.49 2.19
C MET A 302 -2.62 -5.91 0.96
N ARG A 303 -1.98 -6.33 -0.13
CA ARG A 303 -2.68 -6.87 -1.32
C ARG A 303 -3.21 -8.30 -1.11
N ALA A 304 -2.73 -9.02 -0.09
CA ALA A 304 -3.08 -10.41 0.19
C ALA A 304 -4.08 -10.50 1.36
N GLY A 305 -5.29 -9.96 1.17
CA GLY A 305 -6.27 -9.73 2.24
C GLY A 305 -6.70 -10.95 3.06
N GLU A 306 -6.80 -12.15 2.45
CA GLU A 306 -7.25 -13.37 3.16
C GLU A 306 -6.37 -13.71 4.37
N LYS A 307 -5.05 -13.62 4.21
CA LYS A 307 -4.08 -13.93 5.29
C LYS A 307 -4.14 -12.94 6.45
N LEU A 308 -4.56 -11.71 6.18
CA LEU A 308 -4.69 -10.69 7.21
C LEU A 308 -5.93 -10.93 8.07
N THR A 309 -7.05 -11.29 7.44
CA THR A 309 -8.30 -11.59 8.16
C THR A 309 -8.12 -12.75 9.14
N ASP A 310 -7.47 -13.83 8.70
CA ASP A 310 -7.18 -14.99 9.57
C ASP A 310 -6.31 -14.60 10.78
N TRP A 311 -5.35 -13.68 10.58
CA TRP A 311 -4.49 -13.19 11.64
C TRP A 311 -5.23 -12.30 12.65
N LEU A 312 -6.24 -11.55 12.21
CA LEU A 312 -7.06 -10.69 13.06
C LEU A 312 -8.08 -11.49 13.89
N GLN A 313 -8.47 -12.68 13.46
CA GLN A 313 -9.53 -13.48 14.08
C GLN A 313 -9.03 -14.61 15.01
N ARG A 314 -7.73 -14.65 15.30
CA ARG A 314 -7.06 -15.77 16.00
C ARG A 314 -7.03 -15.67 17.52
#